data_AF-A0A2A4TYJ6-F1
#
_entry.id   AF-A0A2A4TYJ6-F1
#
_cell.length_a   1.000
_cell.length_b   1.000
_cell.length_c   1.000
_cell.angle_alpha   90.00
_cell.angle_beta   90.00
_cell.angle_gamma   90.00
#
_symmetry.space_group_name_H-M   'P 1'
#
loop_
_entity.id
_entity.type
_entity.pdbx_description
1 polymer ?
#
loop_
_entity_poly.entity_id
_entity_poly.type
_entity_poly.pdbx_seq_one_letter_code
_entity_poly.pdbx_strand_id
1 'polypeptide(L)'
;MNPHDPFEFILTSSGRDELGEIPHEVAVGIGYHNGPIKLQRGFPGPKGYGFLHVEKNARRMQLLSDFGFGGFLQFCEFVAQHYDWIGKAKKDRLIIVREHDGYDFCLFIEHKIKGTDHWSIVTGLPKRISREEKLWVNSRMGGSEPTPCTVEKRIRFETLSLSEKTKSRR
;
A
#
# COMPACT_ATOMS: atom_id res chain seq x y z
N MET A 1 7.40 22.69 -20.75
CA MET A 1 7.10 21.75 -19.64
C MET A 1 7.61 22.37 -18.36
N ASN A 2 6.78 22.48 -17.33
CA ASN A 2 7.16 23.05 -16.04
C ASN A 2 7.68 21.90 -15.15
N PRO A 3 8.97 21.84 -14.78
CA PRO A 3 9.58 20.69 -14.09
C PRO A 3 9.10 20.46 -12.64
N HIS A 4 8.03 21.15 -12.24
CA HIS A 4 7.51 21.20 -10.88
C HIS A 4 6.00 20.98 -10.79
N ASP A 5 5.36 20.46 -11.84
CA ASP A 5 3.92 20.18 -11.78
C ASP A 5 3.64 19.02 -10.80
N PRO A 6 2.96 19.26 -9.65
CA PRO A 6 2.65 18.20 -8.70
C PRO A 6 1.68 17.16 -9.27
N PHE A 7 1.00 17.47 -10.38
CA PHE A 7 0.07 16.58 -11.06
C PHE A 7 0.74 15.65 -12.08
N GLU A 8 2.06 15.81 -12.31
CA GLU A 8 2.86 14.93 -13.14
C GLU A 8 2.86 13.49 -12.61
N PHE A 9 2.72 12.51 -13.50
CA PHE A 9 2.85 11.10 -13.15
C PHE A 9 4.30 10.64 -13.21
N ILE A 10 4.69 9.81 -12.24
CA ILE A 10 6.00 9.18 -12.19
C ILE A 10 5.99 7.98 -13.12
N LEU A 11 6.95 7.95 -14.05
CA LEU A 11 7.11 6.86 -15.00
C LEU A 11 7.96 5.73 -14.40
N THR A 12 7.55 4.50 -14.68
CA THR A 12 8.37 3.29 -14.49
C THR A 12 9.64 3.35 -15.34
N SER A 13 10.59 2.46 -15.07
CA SER A 13 11.79 2.28 -15.93
C SER A 13 11.46 1.96 -17.39
N SER A 14 10.27 1.41 -17.66
CA SER A 14 9.76 1.13 -19.01
C SER A 14 9.08 2.32 -19.68
N GLY A 15 8.99 3.48 -19.01
CA GLY A 15 8.33 4.69 -19.53
C GLY A 15 6.81 4.71 -19.37
N ARG A 16 6.22 3.72 -18.69
CA ARG A 16 4.77 3.66 -18.40
C ARG A 16 4.44 4.37 -17.09
N ASP A 17 3.27 5.01 -17.01
CA ASP A 17 2.75 5.67 -15.79
C ASP A 17 1.75 4.81 -15.00
N GLU A 18 1.37 3.66 -15.55
CA GLU A 18 0.47 2.67 -14.97
C GLU A 18 1.28 1.62 -14.19
N LEU A 19 1.11 1.60 -12.87
CA LEU A 19 1.84 0.69 -11.98
C LEU A 19 1.08 -0.62 -11.72
N GLY A 20 -0.23 -0.61 -11.97
CA GLY A 20 -1.15 -1.72 -11.77
C GLY A 20 -2.57 -1.27 -12.12
N GLU A 21 -3.56 -2.07 -11.78
CA GLU A 21 -4.97 -1.76 -12.05
C GLU A 21 -5.89 -2.33 -10.98
N ILE A 22 -7.05 -1.70 -10.79
CA ILE A 22 -8.21 -2.38 -10.19
C ILE A 22 -9.07 -2.92 -11.34
N PRO A 23 -9.16 -4.25 -11.52
CA PRO A 23 -9.95 -4.86 -12.59
C PRO A 23 -11.44 -4.56 -12.43
N HIS A 24 -12.16 -4.57 -13.56
CA HIS A 24 -13.60 -4.30 -13.59
C HIS A 24 -14.41 -5.25 -12.70
N GLU A 25 -14.11 -6.55 -12.74
CA GLU A 25 -14.79 -7.56 -11.91
C GLU A 25 -14.62 -7.30 -10.41
N VAL A 26 -13.42 -6.90 -9.98
CA VAL A 26 -13.14 -6.56 -8.59
C VAL A 26 -13.91 -5.31 -8.20
N ALA A 27 -13.81 -4.26 -9.03
CA ALA A 27 -14.46 -2.97 -8.81
C ALA A 27 -15.99 -3.10 -8.64
N VAL A 28 -16.64 -3.87 -9.52
CA VAL A 28 -18.08 -4.17 -9.41
C VAL A 28 -18.37 -4.92 -8.11
N GLY A 29 -17.57 -5.93 -7.76
CA GLY A 29 -17.76 -6.72 -6.54
C GLY A 29 -17.67 -5.91 -5.25
N ILE A 30 -16.84 -4.86 -5.22
CA ILE A 30 -16.69 -3.98 -4.05
C ILE A 30 -17.52 -2.69 -4.13
N GLY A 31 -18.18 -2.41 -5.24
CA GLY A 31 -18.95 -1.18 -5.45
C GLY A 31 -18.09 0.08 -5.62
N TYR A 32 -16.91 -0.05 -6.26
CA TYR A 32 -15.99 1.05 -6.55
C TYR A 32 -15.67 1.14 -8.05
N HIS A 33 -14.86 2.12 -8.44
CA HIS A 33 -14.42 2.33 -9.82
C HIS A 33 -13.27 1.38 -10.21
N ASN A 34 -13.28 0.89 -11.44
CA ASN A 34 -12.14 0.21 -12.03
C ASN A 34 -11.16 1.21 -12.63
N GLY A 35 -9.93 0.79 -12.92
CA GLY A 35 -9.00 1.62 -13.67
C GLY A 35 -7.55 1.49 -13.21
N PRO A 36 -6.64 2.18 -13.91
CA PRO A 36 -5.22 2.11 -13.64
C PRO A 36 -4.87 2.75 -12.30
N ILE A 37 -3.85 2.20 -11.66
CA ILE A 37 -3.22 2.73 -10.46
C ILE A 37 -1.98 3.49 -10.89
N LYS A 38 -1.94 4.79 -10.60
CA LYS A 38 -0.87 5.70 -11.01
C LYS A 38 -0.25 6.39 -9.81
N LEU A 39 1.03 6.72 -9.92
CA LEU A 39 1.76 7.48 -8.89
C LEU A 39 2.00 8.90 -9.37
N GLN A 40 1.43 9.87 -8.67
CA GLN A 40 1.71 11.28 -8.92
C GLN A 40 2.98 11.73 -8.19
N ARG A 41 3.68 12.71 -8.75
CA ARG A 41 4.82 13.38 -8.12
C ARG A 41 4.43 13.93 -6.75
N GLY A 42 3.29 14.62 -6.68
CA GLY A 42 2.74 15.18 -5.45
C GLY A 42 3.67 16.18 -4.76
N PHE A 43 3.55 16.32 -3.44
CA PHE A 43 4.34 17.28 -2.66
C PHE A 43 4.61 16.77 -1.23
N PRO A 44 5.71 17.20 -0.58
CA PRO A 44 6.07 16.72 0.75
C PRO A 44 5.27 17.35 1.90
N GLY A 45 5.48 16.84 3.12
CA GLY A 45 4.98 17.44 4.36
C GLY A 45 3.71 16.78 4.92
N PRO A 46 3.13 17.33 6.01
CA PRO A 46 2.04 16.68 6.76
C PRO A 46 0.74 16.50 5.97
N LYS A 47 0.49 17.39 5.00
CA LYS A 47 -0.64 17.31 4.06
C LYS A 47 -0.19 16.83 2.67
N GLY A 48 1.04 16.35 2.56
CA GLY A 48 1.63 15.85 1.34
C GLY A 48 0.97 14.56 0.85
N TYR A 49 1.19 14.28 -0.42
CA TYR A 49 0.80 13.03 -1.06
C TYR A 49 1.78 12.67 -2.18
N GLY A 50 1.66 11.46 -2.71
CA GLY A 50 2.40 10.99 -3.87
C GLY A 50 3.87 10.72 -3.57
N PHE A 51 4.66 10.70 -4.63
CA PHE A 51 6.07 10.29 -4.60
C PHE A 51 6.91 11.13 -3.63
N LEU A 52 6.87 12.47 -3.77
CA LEU A 52 7.67 13.37 -2.94
C LEU A 52 7.28 13.33 -1.46
N HIS A 53 6.06 12.92 -1.11
CA HIS A 53 5.63 12.79 0.28
C HIS A 53 6.31 11.63 1.01
N VAL A 54 6.60 10.54 0.29
CA VAL A 54 7.30 9.38 0.86
C VAL A 54 8.80 9.53 0.73
N GLU A 55 9.30 9.90 -0.45
CA GLU A 55 10.73 10.03 -0.75
C GLU A 55 11.45 11.07 0.11
N LYS A 56 10.78 12.18 0.44
CA LYS A 56 11.36 13.19 1.33
C LYS A 56 11.22 12.85 2.82
N ASN A 57 10.61 11.71 3.16
CA ASN A 57 10.48 11.24 4.53
C ASN A 57 11.54 10.18 4.82
N ALA A 58 12.66 10.60 5.43
CA ALA A 58 13.81 9.73 5.71
C ALA A 58 13.43 8.45 6.47
N ARG A 59 12.51 8.53 7.43
CA ARG A 59 12.06 7.36 8.19
C ARG A 59 11.32 6.35 7.32
N ARG A 60 10.48 6.82 6.39
CA ARG A 60 9.79 5.92 5.45
C ARG A 60 10.76 5.31 4.46
N MET A 61 11.69 6.09 3.93
CA MET A 61 12.70 5.57 3.01
C MET A 61 13.62 4.55 3.67
N GLN A 62 14.03 4.78 4.92
CA GLN A 62 14.77 3.78 5.69
C GLN A 62 13.97 2.49 5.83
N LEU A 63 12.69 2.59 6.22
CA LEU A 63 11.82 1.42 6.35
C LEU A 63 11.69 0.65 5.03
N LEU A 64 11.54 1.35 3.90
CA LEU A 64 11.49 0.70 2.58
C LEU A 64 12.81 0.01 2.23
N SER A 65 13.94 0.65 2.53
CA SER A 65 15.27 0.07 2.33
C SER A 65 15.50 -1.16 3.21
N ASP A 66 14.97 -1.20 4.43
CA ASP A 66 15.07 -2.35 5.33
C ASP A 66 14.37 -3.59 4.75
N PHE A 67 13.39 -3.41 3.85
CA PHE A 67 12.72 -4.47 3.09
C PHE A 67 13.29 -4.65 1.67
N GLY A 68 14.45 -4.06 1.36
CA GLY A 68 15.15 -4.27 0.09
C GLY A 68 14.64 -3.44 -1.09
N PHE A 69 13.78 -2.44 -0.87
CA PHE A 69 13.35 -1.53 -1.92
C PHE A 69 14.35 -0.39 -2.10
N GLY A 70 14.81 -0.18 -3.33
CA GLY A 70 15.68 0.94 -3.71
C GLY A 70 14.96 2.30 -3.80
N GLY A 71 13.63 2.31 -3.72
CA GLY A 71 12.85 3.52 -3.68
C GLY A 71 11.34 3.28 -3.58
N PHE A 72 10.58 4.35 -3.41
CA PHE A 72 9.13 4.28 -3.28
C PHE A 72 8.43 3.85 -4.57
N LEU A 73 8.96 4.20 -5.75
CA LEU A 73 8.40 3.73 -7.02
C LEU A 73 8.44 2.20 -7.12
N GLN A 74 9.59 1.59 -6.79
CA GLN A 74 9.75 0.13 -6.80
C GLN A 74 8.79 -0.55 -5.81
N PHE A 75 8.62 0.04 -4.62
CA PHE A 75 7.64 -0.43 -3.64
C PHE A 75 6.20 -0.36 -4.18
N CYS A 76 5.85 0.76 -4.84
CA CYS A 76 4.53 0.93 -5.44
C CYS A 76 4.26 -0.11 -6.53
N GLU A 77 5.21 -0.34 -7.44
CA GLU A 77 5.09 -1.38 -8.48
C GLU A 77 4.89 -2.76 -7.87
N PHE A 78 5.69 -3.10 -6.85
CA PHE A 78 5.59 -4.39 -6.17
C PHE A 78 4.20 -4.63 -5.58
N VAL A 79 3.59 -3.63 -4.92
CA VAL A 79 2.26 -3.79 -4.33
C VAL A 79 1.17 -3.72 -5.40
N ALA A 80 1.23 -2.76 -6.33
CA ALA A 80 0.16 -2.50 -7.29
C ALA A 80 -0.03 -3.63 -8.32
N GLN A 81 1.02 -4.38 -8.65
CA GLN A 81 0.93 -5.48 -9.62
C GLN A 81 0.35 -6.77 -9.04
N HIS A 82 0.47 -6.98 -7.72
CA HIS A 82 0.22 -8.28 -7.09
C HIS A 82 -0.36 -8.15 -5.68
N TYR A 83 -1.30 -7.23 -5.48
CA TYR A 83 -1.97 -7.10 -4.18
C TYR A 83 -2.83 -8.33 -3.88
N ASP A 84 -2.86 -8.71 -2.60
CA ASP A 84 -3.59 -9.86 -2.10
C ASP A 84 -5.01 -9.48 -1.68
N TRP A 85 -5.22 -8.24 -1.26
CA TRP A 85 -6.55 -7.77 -0.89
C TRP A 85 -6.70 -6.26 -1.01
N ILE A 86 -7.96 -5.84 -1.16
CA ILE A 86 -8.40 -4.44 -1.17
C ILE A 86 -9.27 -4.21 0.06
N GLY A 87 -9.08 -3.09 0.74
CA GLY A 87 -9.87 -2.71 1.90
C GLY A 87 -10.28 -1.25 1.91
N LYS A 88 -11.16 -0.91 2.84
CA LYS A 88 -11.63 0.46 3.05
C LYS A 88 -10.67 1.24 3.93
N ALA A 89 -10.23 2.40 3.47
CA ALA A 89 -9.45 3.35 4.24
C ALA A 89 -10.26 4.62 4.58
N LYS A 90 -9.69 5.49 5.43
CA LYS A 90 -10.33 6.76 5.82
C LYS A 90 -10.44 7.72 4.63
N LYS A 91 -11.44 8.61 4.67
CA LYS A 91 -11.69 9.68 3.69
C LYS A 91 -11.96 9.15 2.27
N ASP A 92 -12.81 8.14 2.17
CA ASP A 92 -13.24 7.52 0.89
C ASP A 92 -12.09 7.00 0.02
N ARG A 93 -11.00 6.59 0.69
CA ARG A 93 -9.85 5.96 0.06
C ARG A 93 -9.97 4.46 0.14
N LEU A 94 -9.28 3.79 -0.78
CA LEU A 94 -9.00 2.37 -0.65
C LEU A 94 -7.58 2.17 -0.13
N ILE A 95 -7.37 1.03 0.49
CA ILE A 95 -6.04 0.46 0.73
C ILE A 95 -5.93 -0.78 -0.14
N ILE A 96 -4.81 -0.91 -0.86
CA ILE A 96 -4.42 -2.19 -1.46
C ILE A 96 -3.22 -2.71 -0.71
N VAL A 97 -3.22 -4.01 -0.44
CA VAL A 97 -2.21 -4.63 0.41
C VAL A 97 -1.66 -5.87 -0.26
N ARG A 98 -0.34 -5.97 -0.24
CA ARG A 98 0.39 -7.19 -0.53
C ARG A 98 1.01 -7.73 0.75
N GLU A 99 0.68 -8.96 1.11
CA GLU A 99 1.25 -9.67 2.26
C GLU A 99 2.61 -10.26 1.84
N HIS A 100 3.68 -9.89 2.54
CA HIS A 100 5.04 -10.31 2.24
C HIS A 100 5.90 -10.38 3.50
N ASP A 101 6.60 -11.50 3.71
CA ASP A 101 7.51 -11.71 4.85
C ASP A 101 6.91 -11.42 6.24
N GLY A 102 5.61 -11.68 6.40
CA GLY A 102 4.88 -11.42 7.65
C GLY A 102 4.56 -9.94 7.90
N TYR A 103 4.64 -9.11 6.87
CA TYR A 103 4.22 -7.72 6.85
C TYR A 103 3.17 -7.48 5.77
N ASP A 104 2.36 -6.46 5.99
CA ASP A 104 1.39 -5.93 5.05
C ASP A 104 1.97 -4.70 4.37
N PHE A 105 2.32 -4.82 3.10
CA PHE A 105 2.81 -3.71 2.30
C PHE A 105 1.63 -2.96 1.71
N CYS A 106 1.42 -1.75 2.21
CA CYS A 106 0.20 -1.00 2.00
C CYS A 106 0.40 0.15 1.02
N LEU A 107 -0.52 0.30 0.07
CA LEU A 107 -0.73 1.55 -0.67
C LEU A 107 -2.12 2.09 -0.38
N PHE A 108 -2.19 3.38 -0.05
CA PHE A 108 -3.44 4.11 0.07
C PHE A 108 -3.70 4.85 -1.24
N ILE A 109 -4.85 4.60 -1.83
CA ILE A 109 -5.21 5.12 -3.14
C ILE A 109 -6.52 5.91 -3.07
N GLU A 110 -6.63 6.95 -3.90
CA GLU A 110 -7.79 7.82 -3.99
C GLU A 110 -8.23 7.93 -5.45
N HIS A 111 -9.53 7.77 -5.69
CA HIS A 111 -10.06 7.85 -7.05
C HIS A 111 -10.05 9.29 -7.57
N LYS A 112 -9.59 9.49 -8.81
CA LYS A 112 -9.47 10.80 -9.45
C LYS A 112 -10.02 10.74 -10.87
N ILE A 113 -10.97 11.63 -11.16
CA ILE A 113 -11.61 11.78 -12.48
C ILE A 113 -11.02 12.97 -13.26
N LYS A 114 -10.14 13.79 -12.63
CA LYS A 114 -9.58 14.99 -13.28
C LYS A 114 -8.55 14.59 -14.34
N GLY A 115 -8.96 14.62 -15.60
CA GLY A 115 -8.12 14.38 -16.79
C GLY A 115 -8.33 13.00 -17.38
N THR A 116 -7.92 11.96 -16.68
CA THR A 116 -8.18 10.56 -17.00
C THR A 116 -8.71 9.86 -15.74
N ASP A 117 -9.58 8.88 -15.90
CA ASP A 117 -10.14 8.13 -14.77
C ASP A 117 -9.08 7.17 -14.22
N HIS A 118 -8.65 7.37 -12.97
CA HIS A 118 -7.57 6.58 -12.37
C HIS A 118 -7.60 6.57 -10.84
N TRP A 119 -6.87 5.63 -10.27
CA TRP A 119 -6.54 5.57 -8.85
C TRP A 119 -5.17 6.21 -8.60
N SER A 120 -5.14 7.30 -7.85
CA SER A 120 -3.89 7.99 -7.49
C SER A 120 -3.35 7.47 -6.16
N ILE A 121 -2.08 7.05 -6.13
CA ILE A 121 -1.39 6.65 -4.91
C ILE A 121 -1.11 7.89 -4.05
N VAL A 122 -1.73 7.93 -2.87
CA VAL A 122 -1.58 9.02 -1.91
C VAL A 122 -0.35 8.81 -1.03
N THR A 123 -0.13 7.59 -0.54
CA THR A 123 1.02 7.22 0.30
C THR A 123 1.15 5.70 0.34
N GLY A 124 2.31 5.20 0.75
CA GLY A 124 2.50 3.79 1.05
C GLY A 124 3.49 3.56 2.18
N LEU A 125 3.39 2.38 2.80
CA LEU A 125 4.33 1.92 3.83
C LEU A 125 4.13 0.42 4.13
N PRO A 126 5.20 -0.27 4.55
CA PRO A 126 5.10 -1.54 5.27
C PRO A 126 4.44 -1.35 6.64
N LYS A 127 3.57 -2.28 7.02
CA LYS A 127 3.01 -2.42 8.37
C LYS A 127 3.14 -3.87 8.81
N ARG A 128 3.19 -4.15 10.11
CA ARG A 128 3.16 -5.53 10.60
C ARG A 128 1.86 -6.23 10.24
N ILE A 129 0.73 -5.59 10.56
CA ILE A 129 -0.62 -6.08 10.29
C ILE A 129 -1.48 -4.86 10.00
N SER A 130 -2.18 -4.87 8.87
CA SER A 130 -3.24 -3.95 8.52
C SER A 130 -4.55 -4.42 9.13
N ARG A 131 -5.33 -3.46 9.61
CA ARG A 131 -6.58 -3.69 10.36
C ARG A 131 -7.79 -3.11 9.64
N GLU A 132 -7.56 -2.66 8.42
CA GLU A 132 -8.59 -2.15 7.53
C GLU A 132 -9.57 -3.26 7.16
N GLU A 133 -10.84 -2.88 6.98
CA GLU A 133 -11.91 -3.78 6.57
C GLU A 133 -11.62 -4.29 5.16
N LYS A 134 -11.48 -5.61 4.98
CA LYS A 134 -11.24 -6.24 3.69
C LYS A 134 -12.53 -6.25 2.88
N LEU A 135 -12.51 -5.59 1.72
CA LEU A 135 -13.62 -5.55 0.76
C LEU A 135 -13.50 -6.67 -0.28
N TRP A 136 -12.27 -7.01 -0.65
CA TRP A 136 -11.97 -8.08 -1.61
C TRP A 136 -10.67 -8.77 -1.23
N VAL A 137 -10.60 -10.09 -1.46
CA VAL A 137 -9.42 -10.92 -1.23
C VAL A 137 -9.17 -11.78 -2.45
N ASN A 138 -7.93 -11.83 -2.92
CA ASN A 138 -7.51 -12.64 -4.05
C ASN A 138 -7.53 -14.13 -3.69
N SER A 139 -8.55 -14.85 -4.15
CA SER A 139 -8.71 -16.28 -3.84
C SER A 139 -7.65 -17.18 -4.48
N ARG A 140 -6.89 -16.69 -5.49
CA ARG A 140 -5.81 -17.48 -6.13
C ARG A 140 -4.60 -17.71 -5.22
N MET A 141 -4.50 -16.99 -4.11
CA MET A 141 -3.50 -17.19 -3.05
C MET A 141 -4.11 -17.84 -1.79
N GLY A 142 -5.28 -18.48 -1.91
CA GLY A 142 -5.82 -19.38 -0.90
C GLY A 142 -5.30 -20.80 -1.10
N GLY A 143 -4.05 -21.08 -0.75
CA GLY A 143 -3.51 -22.43 -0.95
C GLY A 143 -2.02 -22.70 -0.75
N SER A 144 -1.26 -21.82 -0.10
CA SER A 144 -0.09 -22.30 0.64
C SER A 144 -0.54 -22.39 2.08
N GLU A 145 -0.67 -23.62 2.60
CA GLU A 145 -0.68 -23.83 4.04
C GLU A 145 0.38 -22.92 4.65
N PRO A 146 0.06 -22.15 5.70
CA PRO A 146 1.07 -21.38 6.36
C PRO A 146 2.16 -22.35 6.80
N THR A 147 3.36 -22.22 6.23
CA THR A 147 4.50 -22.99 6.69
C THR A 147 4.59 -22.76 8.21
N PRO A 148 4.70 -23.80 9.05
CA PRO A 148 4.58 -23.67 10.51
C PRO A 148 5.44 -22.54 11.09
N CYS A 149 6.59 -22.24 10.47
CA CYS A 149 7.46 -21.13 10.84
C CYS A 149 6.81 -19.73 10.75
N THR A 150 5.94 -19.49 9.76
CA THR A 150 5.30 -18.18 9.53
C THR A 150 4.13 -17.96 10.48
N VAL A 151 3.31 -18.99 10.74
CA VAL A 151 2.23 -18.92 11.73
C VAL A 151 2.76 -18.91 13.16
N GLU A 152 3.81 -19.68 13.48
CA GLU A 152 4.45 -19.60 14.80
C GLU A 152 5.06 -18.23 15.07
N LYS A 153 5.64 -17.56 14.05
CA LYS A 153 6.05 -16.16 14.17
C LYS A 153 4.84 -15.25 14.40
N ARG A 154 3.75 -15.40 13.63
CA ARG A 154 2.53 -14.58 13.78
C ARG A 154 1.90 -14.70 15.18
N ILE A 155 1.82 -15.92 15.72
CA ILE A 155 1.23 -16.20 17.05
C ILE A 155 2.17 -15.79 18.20
N ARG A 156 3.49 -16.07 18.12
CA ARG A 156 4.44 -15.72 19.19
C ARG A 156 4.47 -14.22 19.47
N PHE A 157 4.34 -13.38 18.44
CA PHE A 157 4.40 -11.92 18.63
C PHE A 157 3.08 -11.30 19.12
N GLU A 158 1.91 -11.86 18.79
CA GLU A 158 0.64 -11.40 19.40
C GLU A 158 0.61 -11.66 20.91
N THR A 159 1.11 -12.82 21.34
CA THR A 159 1.15 -13.20 22.75
C THR A 159 2.06 -12.28 23.59
N LEU A 160 3.18 -11.83 23.02
CA LEU A 160 4.09 -10.87 23.68
C LEU A 160 3.49 -9.46 23.78
N SER A 161 2.67 -9.04 22.80
CA SER A 161 2.03 -7.71 22.84
C SER A 161 0.92 -7.58 23.90
N LEU A 162 0.39 -8.71 24.39
CA LEU A 162 -0.64 -8.78 25.42
C LEU A 162 -0.07 -8.86 26.85
N SER A 163 1.24 -9.04 27.03
CA SER A 163 1.86 -9.30 28.34
C SER A 163 2.33 -8.05 29.11
N GLU A 164 2.33 -6.84 28.53
CA GLU A 164 2.87 -5.64 29.21
C GLU A 164 1.82 -4.69 29.82
N LYS A 165 0.62 -5.20 30.13
CA LYS A 165 -0.35 -4.45 30.94
C LYS A 165 -0.82 -5.26 32.13
N THR A 166 0.09 -5.58 33.05
CA THR A 166 -0.33 -5.78 34.44
C THR A 166 0.78 -5.43 35.43
N LYS A 167 0.42 -4.51 36.34
CA LYS A 167 1.10 -4.13 37.59
C LYS A 167 2.26 -3.12 37.50
N SER A 168 1.91 -1.85 37.66
CA SER A 168 2.47 -1.10 38.79
C SER A 168 1.45 -0.09 39.32
N ARG A 169 0.76 -0.47 40.40
CA ARG A 169 0.12 0.43 41.36
C ARG A 169 0.74 0.10 42.70
N ARG A 170 1.66 0.94 43.17
CA ARG A 170 1.81 1.35 44.57
C ARG A 170 2.38 2.74 44.58
#